data_AF-M1FHS3-F1
#
_entry.id   AF-M1FHS3-F1
#
_cell.length_a   1.000
_cell.length_b   1.000
_cell.length_c   1.000
_cell.angle_alpha   90.00
_cell.angle_beta   90.00
_cell.angle_gamma   90.00
#
_symmetry.space_group_name_H-M   'P 1'
#
loop_
_entity.id
_entity.type
_entity.pdbx_description
1 polymer ?
#
loop_
_entity_poly.entity_id
_entity_poly.type
_entity_poly.pdbx_seq_one_letter_code
_entity_poly.pdbx_strand_id
1 'polypeptide(L)'
;MNSVLKASKKISGIVSTINDIADQTKLLALNAATEAARAGDAGREFSVFADEVRSLARKSSGSAGEIDVLMDETNQRVAALAKSLDRIEG
;
A
#
# COMPACT_ATOMS: atom_id res chain seq x y z
N MET A 1 -8.53 22.45 9.93
CA MET A 1 -9.25 21.15 9.99
C MET A 1 -9.61 20.60 8.62
N ASN A 2 -10.48 21.28 7.87
CA ASN A 2 -11.05 20.73 6.63
C ASN A 2 -9.99 20.46 5.54
N SER A 3 -8.96 21.31 5.43
CA SER A 3 -7.81 21.11 4.54
C SER A 3 -7.01 19.84 4.86
N VAL A 4 -6.78 19.56 6.16
CA VAL A 4 -6.05 18.37 6.62
C VAL A 4 -6.85 17.10 6.32
N LEU A 5 -8.15 17.09 6.61
CA LEU A 5 -9.03 15.96 6.30
C LEU A 5 -9.13 15.69 4.80
N LYS A 6 -9.16 16.74 3.96
CA LYS A 6 -9.11 16.59 2.49
C LYS A 6 -7.77 16.00 2.02
N ALA A 7 -6.65 16.45 2.58
CA ALA A 7 -5.33 15.92 2.25
C ALA A 7 -5.22 14.44 2.66
N SER A 8 -5.66 14.09 3.86
CA SER A 8 -5.72 12.73 4.37
C SER A 8 -6.53 11.81 3.44
N LYS A 9 -7.75 12.21 3.04
CA LYS A 9 -8.57 11.45 2.09
C LYS A 9 -7.89 11.24 0.73
N LYS A 10 -7.15 12.24 0.24
CA LYS A 10 -6.37 12.13 -1.00
C LYS A 10 -5.22 11.14 -0.85
N ILE A 11 -4.53 11.15 0.29
CA ILE A 11 -3.46 10.20 0.60
C ILE A 11 -4.03 8.78 0.65
N SER A 12 -5.12 8.53 1.38
CA SER A 12 -5.75 7.19 1.42
C SER A 12 -6.13 6.67 0.03
N GLY A 13 -6.59 7.55 -0.88
CA GLY A 13 -6.86 7.16 -2.27
C GLY A 13 -5.60 6.75 -3.05
N ILE A 14 -4.47 7.44 -2.83
CA ILE A 14 -3.17 7.08 -3.40
C ILE A 14 -2.70 5.74 -2.82
N VAL A 15 -2.82 5.54 -1.51
CA VAL A 15 -2.43 4.28 -0.84
C VAL A 15 -3.24 3.10 -1.36
N SER A 16 -4.56 3.26 -1.55
CA SER A 16 -5.40 2.25 -2.21
C SER A 16 -4.88 1.90 -3.61
N THR A 17 -4.51 2.91 -4.40
CA THR A 17 -3.95 2.71 -5.75
C THR A 17 -2.62 1.94 -5.68
N ILE A 18 -1.77 2.24 -4.70
CA ILE A 18 -0.49 1.52 -4.50
C ILE A 18 -0.75 0.05 -4.15
N ASN A 19 -1.72 -0.23 -3.27
CA ASN A 19 -2.11 -1.60 -2.93
C ASN A 19 -2.62 -2.37 -4.17
N ASP A 20 -3.46 -1.75 -4.98
CA ASP A 20 -3.97 -2.36 -6.22
C ASP A 20 -2.83 -2.70 -7.19
N ILE A 21 -1.86 -1.78 -7.36
CA ILE A 21 -0.67 -1.99 -8.21
C ILE A 21 0.20 -3.12 -7.64
N ALA A 22 0.41 -3.15 -6.32
CA ALA A 22 1.21 -4.18 -5.67
C ALA A 22 0.57 -5.57 -5.84
N ASP A 23 -0.76 -5.67 -5.73
CA ASP A 23 -1.48 -6.93 -5.94
C ASP A 23 -1.44 -7.40 -7.39
N GLN A 24 -1.62 -6.49 -8.35
CA GLN A 24 -1.45 -6.80 -9.78
C GLN A 24 -0.02 -7.27 -10.07
N THR A 25 0.99 -6.60 -9.50
CA THR A 25 2.40 -6.96 -9.65
C THR A 25 2.68 -8.35 -9.05
N LYS A 26 2.08 -8.67 -7.90
CA LYS A 26 2.17 -10.00 -7.28
C LYS A 26 1.59 -11.10 -8.19
N LEU A 27 0.48 -10.83 -8.86
CA LEU A 27 -0.14 -11.75 -9.82
C LEU A 27 0.72 -11.93 -11.07
N LEU A 28 1.27 -10.85 -11.62
CA LEU A 28 2.18 -10.90 -12.76
C LEU A 28 3.44 -11.72 -12.43
N ALA A 29 4.02 -11.51 -11.26
CA ALA A 29 5.17 -12.29 -10.78
C ALA A 29 4.83 -13.78 -10.63
N LEU A 30 3.64 -14.12 -10.14
CA LEU A 30 3.20 -15.51 -10.03
C LEU A 30 3.05 -16.19 -11.40
N ASN A 31 2.50 -15.46 -12.38
CA ASN A 31 2.38 -15.97 -13.75
C ASN A 31 3.78 -16.18 -14.36
N ALA A 32 4.70 -15.24 -14.16
CA ALA A 32 6.08 -15.37 -14.61
C ALA A 32 6.81 -16.55 -13.96
N ALA A 33 6.64 -16.77 -12.66
CA ALA A 33 7.20 -17.92 -11.95
C ALA A 33 6.64 -19.25 -12.48
N THR A 34 5.35 -19.30 -12.82
CA THR A 34 4.71 -20.49 -13.41
C THR A 34 5.28 -20.80 -14.79
N GLU A 35 5.49 -19.79 -15.62
CA GLU A 35 6.05 -19.96 -16.96
C GLU A 35 7.55 -20.31 -16.91
N ALA A 36 8.29 -19.72 -15.98
CA ALA A 36 9.68 -20.09 -15.69
C ALA A 36 9.80 -21.58 -15.29
N ALA A 37 8.89 -22.08 -14.44
CA ALA A 37 8.85 -23.49 -14.07
C ALA A 37 8.54 -24.41 -15.28
N ARG A 38 7.67 -23.97 -16.21
CA ARG A 38 7.36 -24.71 -17.44
C ARG A 38 8.54 -24.79 -18.41
N ALA A 39 9.37 -23.74 -18.47
CA ALA A 39 10.56 -23.68 -19.32
C ALA A 39 11.73 -24.54 -18.79
N GLY A 40 11.61 -25.14 -17.59
CA GLY A 40 12.64 -26.00 -17.01
C GLY A 40 13.96 -25.25 -16.80
N ASP A 41 15.07 -25.83 -17.26
CA ASP A 41 16.41 -25.24 -17.07
C ASP A 41 16.55 -23.86 -17.74
N ALA A 42 15.85 -23.60 -18.85
CA ALA A 42 15.87 -22.31 -19.54
C ALA A 42 15.14 -21.20 -18.76
N GLY A 43 14.23 -21.56 -17.86
CA GLY A 43 13.46 -20.62 -17.04
C GLY A 43 14.10 -20.27 -15.69
N ARG A 44 15.25 -20.87 -15.35
CA ARG A 44 15.82 -20.80 -14.00
C ARG A 44 16.17 -19.38 -13.58
N GLU A 45 16.76 -18.59 -14.48
CA GLU A 45 17.07 -17.18 -14.23
C GLU A 45 15.79 -16.33 -14.12
N PHE A 46 14.79 -16.60 -14.96
CA PHE A 46 13.49 -15.92 -14.91
C PHE A 46 12.73 -16.20 -13.61
N SER A 47 12.86 -17.40 -13.03
CA SER A 47 12.25 -17.73 -11.74
C SER A 47 12.80 -16.83 -10.62
N VAL A 48 14.11 -16.56 -10.62
CA VAL A 48 14.75 -15.68 -9.62
C VAL A 48 14.24 -14.25 -9.76
N PHE A 49 14.09 -13.76 -10.99
CA PHE A 49 13.49 -12.44 -11.23
C PHE A 49 12.03 -12.37 -10.77
N ALA A 50 11.23 -13.41 -11.03
CA ALA A 50 9.84 -13.46 -10.60
C ALA A 50 9.70 -13.40 -9.07
N ASP A 51 10.57 -14.10 -8.34
CA ASP A 51 10.59 -14.07 -6.88
C ASP A 51 10.99 -12.69 -6.33
N GLU A 52 11.97 -12.02 -6.94
CA GLU A 52 12.37 -10.67 -6.52
C GLU A 52 11.25 -9.64 -6.76
N VAL A 53 10.58 -9.69 -7.92
CA VAL A 53 9.42 -8.84 -8.22
C VAL A 53 8.29 -9.08 -7.21
N ARG A 54 8.03 -10.34 -6.84
CA ARG A 54 7.03 -10.69 -5.83
C ARG A 54 7.41 -10.16 -4.44
N SER A 55 8.69 -10.21 -4.10
CA SER A 55 9.23 -9.66 -2.85
C SER A 55 9.03 -8.14 -2.79
N LEU A 56 9.35 -7.42 -3.87
CA LEU A 56 9.14 -5.98 -3.99
C LEU A 56 7.65 -5.60 -3.90
N ALA A 57 6.77 -6.34 -4.57
CA ALA A 57 5.32 -6.14 -4.47
C ALA A 57 4.81 -6.30 -3.02
N ARG A 58 5.28 -7.33 -2.31
CA ARG A 58 4.95 -7.52 -0.89
C ARG A 58 5.45 -6.37 -0.01
N LYS A 59 6.69 -5.91 -0.20
CA LYS A 59 7.23 -4.76 0.53
C LYS A 59 6.41 -3.49 0.26
N SER A 60 6.05 -3.25 -1.00
CA SER A 60 5.22 -2.11 -1.40
C SER A 60 3.85 -2.11 -0.71
N SER A 61 3.17 -3.26 -0.68
CA SER A 61 1.87 -3.38 0.02
C SER A 61 2.03 -3.25 1.54
N GLY A 62 3.13 -3.76 2.12
CA GLY A 62 3.44 -3.57 3.54
C GLY A 62 3.60 -2.09 3.91
N SER A 63 4.42 -1.35 3.16
CA SER A 63 4.61 0.09 3.37
C SER A 63 3.32 0.88 3.13
N ALA A 64 2.50 0.51 2.13
CA ALA A 64 1.19 1.09 1.92
C ALA A 64 0.28 0.91 3.14
N GLY A 65 0.25 -0.30 3.73
CA GLY A 65 -0.50 -0.57 4.96
C GLY A 65 -0.02 0.24 6.16
N GLU A 66 1.29 0.44 6.32
CA GLU A 66 1.84 1.32 7.38
C GLU A 66 1.39 2.78 7.20
N ILE A 67 1.32 3.27 5.96
CA ILE A 67 0.82 4.62 5.66
C ILE A 67 -0.66 4.73 6.03
N ASP A 68 -1.49 3.72 5.72
CA ASP A 68 -2.91 3.73 6.09
C ASP A 68 -3.10 3.83 7.61
N VAL A 69 -2.32 3.08 8.40
CA VAL A 69 -2.34 3.18 9.87
C VAL A 69 -1.99 4.59 10.35
N LEU A 70 -0.93 5.19 9.79
CA LEU A 70 -0.52 6.56 10.13
C LEU A 70 -1.57 7.61 9.74
N MET A 71 -2.29 7.40 8.64
CA MET A 71 -3.40 8.27 8.24
C MET A 71 -4.59 8.17 9.19
N ASP A 72 -4.94 6.95 9.62
CA ASP A 72 -5.99 6.73 10.61
C ASP A 72 -5.66 7.38 11.96
N GLU A 73 -4.42 7.23 12.44
CA GLU A 73 -3.96 7.93 13.66
C GLU A 73 -4.03 9.45 13.49
N THR A 74 -3.63 9.97 12.33
CA THR A 74 -3.69 11.40 12.04
C THR A 74 -5.13 11.90 12.07
N ASN A 75 -6.06 11.16 11.47
CA ASN A 75 -7.49 11.49 11.47
C ASN A 75 -8.07 11.49 12.88
N GLN A 76 -7.70 10.52 13.72
CA GLN A 76 -8.13 10.44 15.12
C GLN A 76 -7.62 11.63 15.94
N ARG A 77 -6.34 12.00 15.78
CA ARG A 77 -5.75 13.17 16.47
C ARG A 77 -6.43 14.47 16.06
N VAL A 78 -6.74 14.62 14.77
CA VAL A 78 -7.52 15.75 14.26
C VAL A 78 -8.91 15.77 14.90
N ALA A 79 -9.65 14.65 14.89
CA ALA A 79 -10.98 14.60 15.51
C ALA A 79 -10.97 14.95 17.01
N ALA A 80 -9.98 14.46 17.76
CA ALA A 80 -9.80 14.77 19.17
C ALA A 80 -9.51 16.26 19.42
N LEU A 81 -8.69 16.88 18.55
CA LEU A 81 -8.41 18.31 18.62
C LEU A 81 -9.67 19.14 18.35
N ALA A 82 -10.47 18.77 17.35
CA ALA A 82 -11.73 19.48 17.05
C ALA A 82 -12.68 19.47 18.25
N LYS A 83 -12.84 18.30 18.90
CA LYS A 83 -13.68 18.15 20.08
C LYS A 83 -13.18 18.97 21.28
N SER A 84 -11.86 19.07 21.44
CA SER A 84 -11.26 19.86 22.52
C SER A 84 -11.49 21.36 22.32
N LEU A 85 -11.45 21.85 21.08
CA LEU A 85 -11.72 23.25 20.75
C LEU A 85 -13.19 23.61 20.98
N ASP A 86 -14.12 22.75 20.56
CA ASP A 86 -15.57 22.93 20.76
C ASP A 86 -15.94 23.09 22.24
N ARG A 87 -15.23 22.39 23.13
CA ARG A 87 -15.41 22.48 24.60
C ARG A 87 -14.87 23.78 25.22
N ILE A 88 -13.97 24.48 24.54
CA ILE A 88 -13.40 25.74 25.02
C ILE A 88 -14.27 26.93 24.58
N GLU A 89 -14.92 26.80 23.42
CA GLU A 89 -15.78 27.84 22.84
C GLU A 89 -17.23 27.81 23.36
N GLY A 90 -17.66 26.72 24.02
CA GLY A 90 -18.98 26.59 24.67
C GLY A 90 -18.92 26.69 26.19
#